data_AF-A0A7C5VD56-F1
#
_entry.id   AF-A0A7C5VD56-F1
#
_cell.length_a   1.000
_cell.length_b   1.000
_cell.length_c   1.000
_cell.angle_alpha   90.00
_cell.angle_beta   90.00
_cell.angle_gamma   90.00
#
_symmetry.space_group_name_H-M   'P 1'
#
loop_
_entity.id
_entity.type
_entity.pdbx_description
1 polymer ?
#
loop_
_entity_poly.entity_id
_entity_poly.type
_entity_poly.pdbx_seq_one_letter_code
_entity_poly.pdbx_strand_id
1 'polypeptide(L)'
;MNILSFFRRCKLVLAVVLLCGFGHLPGQEGDWSNQEMGYCFDAAFHPEQERLFVAAGSKGLHVFNVQSGHLDFVTTFYDEGYYRNIDITQDRAFIADARRGLVTLDISGEIPVVTWRWKEPETKTPGMGIHVNGSHAYLAVGNANGYNRPGVYIFDISRPDSPEPVGYANTKNAWDVWVKDTVAFVADMSEGLTVLDLSDPSSPRTISNARWDEENSMAEIIRGEGSKVYIAAGKHGLIIVDIHDPFNPEVEGKFRSGPQGFAEGLHVRNQIVFLANGHQILTRENGLFVIDAGNPKDPKLLGKHTFPDWVEGVCLRNNVLFITNTYSGVRSVDISNLSEPTIIDHFGPVQTKLSIAEKILTIIEDQGLEAAVTRYRKLKEHEQAAYEFDEKELNRLGYYLLKTRKIDEAIRIFELNQEVFPRSENTFDSLGDAYLYKAYWYYNKSLELNPDNEHAKSMIQRISGK
;
A
#
# COMPACT_ATOMS: atom_id res chain seq x y z
N MET A 1 48.32 29.84 1.77
CA MET A 1 49.48 28.92 1.67
C MET A 1 49.65 28.25 3.01
N ASN A 2 49.30 26.96 3.04
CA ASN A 2 49.40 25.92 4.07
C ASN A 2 49.90 26.24 5.48
N ILE A 3 49.02 26.05 6.47
CA ILE A 3 49.35 25.66 7.85
C ILE A 3 48.80 24.24 8.04
N LEU A 4 49.60 23.25 7.66
CA LEU A 4 49.30 21.83 7.81
C LEU A 4 50.62 21.08 7.94
N SER A 5 51.09 20.95 9.19
CA SER A 5 51.87 19.81 9.72
C SER A 5 52.61 20.21 11.00
N PHE A 6 51.96 20.05 12.15
CA PHE A 6 52.70 19.86 13.40
C PHE A 6 51.96 18.86 14.29
N PHE A 7 52.14 17.60 13.94
CA PHE A 7 51.84 16.47 14.80
C PHE A 7 52.77 16.50 16.03
N ARG A 8 52.20 16.17 17.20
CA ARG A 8 52.80 15.52 18.40
C ARG A 8 52.89 16.36 19.68
N ARG A 9 52.03 16.00 20.65
CA ARG A 9 52.33 15.53 22.03
C ARG A 9 51.00 15.08 22.68
N CYS A 10 50.57 13.82 22.49
CA CYS A 10 50.71 12.68 23.42
C CYS A 10 50.19 12.90 24.86
N LYS A 11 49.02 12.32 25.21
CA LYS A 11 48.87 11.20 26.18
C LYS A 11 47.39 10.81 26.48
N LEU A 12 47.16 9.49 26.44
CA LEU A 12 46.23 8.63 27.23
C LEU A 12 44.68 8.83 27.20
N VAL A 13 44.02 7.78 26.68
CA VAL A 13 42.85 7.04 27.20
C VAL A 13 41.66 7.83 27.77
N LEU A 14 40.57 7.88 27.02
CA LEU A 14 39.23 7.55 27.54
C LEU A 14 38.28 7.20 26.38
N ALA A 15 37.58 6.08 26.53
CA ALA A 15 36.43 5.73 25.71
C ALA A 15 35.36 6.83 25.85
N VAL A 16 34.90 7.38 24.72
CA VAL A 16 33.61 8.06 24.64
C VAL A 16 32.92 7.53 23.40
N VAL A 17 32.05 6.55 23.66
CA VAL A 17 30.90 6.20 22.84
C VAL A 17 30.07 7.48 22.66
N LEU A 18 29.92 7.92 21.41
CA LEU A 18 28.88 8.86 20.96
C LEU A 18 27.99 8.01 20.02
N LEU A 19 27.00 7.28 20.56
CA LEU A 19 25.61 7.73 20.74
C LEU A 19 25.00 8.33 19.46
N CYS A 20 24.86 7.47 18.44
CA CYS A 20 23.69 7.47 17.55
C CYS A 20 22.84 6.24 17.92
N GLY A 21 21.52 6.45 18.01
CA GLY A 21 20.54 5.59 18.69
C GLY A 21 20.54 4.11 18.32
N PHE A 22 20.72 3.32 19.37
CA PHE A 22 20.57 1.89 19.59
C PHE A 22 19.71 1.06 18.61
N GLY A 23 20.36 0.09 17.98
CA GLY A 23 19.85 -1.29 18.02
C GLY A 23 19.87 -1.77 19.48
N HIS A 24 18.73 -2.23 19.97
CA HIS A 24 18.59 -2.72 21.34
C HIS A 24 19.17 -4.14 21.46
N LEU A 25 19.79 -4.42 22.61
CA LEU A 25 20.28 -5.76 22.96
C LEU A 25 19.09 -6.71 23.21
N PRO A 26 19.19 -8.01 22.85
CA PRO A 26 18.14 -8.98 23.12
C PRO A 26 18.01 -9.22 24.64
N GLY A 27 16.77 -9.24 25.15
CA GLY A 27 16.46 -9.68 26.51
C GLY A 27 15.89 -8.64 27.49
N GLN A 28 15.33 -7.51 27.03
CA GLN A 28 14.47 -6.68 27.89
C GLN A 28 13.00 -6.87 27.52
N GLU A 29 12.22 -7.41 28.47
CA GLU A 29 10.77 -7.28 28.49
C GLU A 29 10.43 -5.78 28.65
N GLY A 30 10.20 -5.11 27.54
CA GLY A 30 9.67 -3.75 27.46
C GLY A 30 8.26 -3.77 26.89
N ASP A 31 7.44 -2.81 27.28
CA ASP A 31 6.17 -2.56 26.59
C ASP A 31 6.47 -1.97 25.20
N TRP A 32 6.52 -2.83 24.19
CA TRP A 32 6.86 -2.48 22.81
C TRP A 32 5.65 -1.96 22.01
N SER A 33 4.47 -1.83 22.63
CA SER A 33 3.23 -1.44 21.95
C SER A 33 3.29 -0.04 21.31
N ASN A 34 4.25 0.81 21.74
CA ASN A 34 4.47 2.17 21.23
C ASN A 34 5.60 2.27 20.20
N GLN A 35 6.08 1.16 19.63
CA GLN A 35 7.09 1.20 18.58
C GLN A 35 6.53 1.88 17.32
N GLU A 36 7.31 2.80 16.73
CA GLU A 36 6.98 3.38 15.43
C GLU A 36 7.12 2.33 14.33
N MET A 37 6.00 1.71 13.97
CA MET A 37 5.92 0.65 12.96
C MET A 37 6.20 1.14 11.54
N GLY A 38 6.06 2.45 11.26
CA GLY A 38 6.12 2.95 9.89
C GLY A 38 4.98 2.41 9.03
N TYR A 39 5.09 2.54 7.71
CA TYR A 39 4.05 2.07 6.79
C TYR A 39 4.28 0.58 6.48
N CYS A 40 3.56 -0.30 7.17
CA CYS A 40 3.57 -1.75 6.94
C CYS A 40 2.82 -2.07 5.64
N PHE A 41 3.57 -2.42 4.59
CA PHE A 41 3.03 -2.72 3.26
C PHE A 41 2.67 -4.21 3.13
N ASP A 42 3.64 -5.10 3.30
CA ASP A 42 3.44 -6.54 3.08
C ASP A 42 4.17 -7.40 4.11
N ALA A 43 3.82 -8.67 4.17
CA ALA A 43 4.42 -9.63 5.08
C ALA A 43 4.63 -11.01 4.46
N ALA A 44 5.70 -11.69 4.88
CA ALA A 44 6.01 -13.06 4.51
C ALA A 44 6.26 -13.93 5.75
N PHE A 45 5.75 -15.16 5.73
CA PHE A 45 5.85 -16.10 6.85
C PHE A 45 6.80 -17.24 6.55
N HIS A 46 7.88 -17.36 7.31
CA HIS A 46 8.84 -18.47 7.23
C HIS A 46 8.33 -19.68 8.03
N PRO A 47 7.94 -20.79 7.38
CA PRO A 47 7.24 -21.88 8.04
C PRO A 47 8.11 -22.71 8.99
N GLU A 48 9.40 -22.90 8.69
CA GLU A 48 10.27 -23.77 9.50
C GLU A 48 10.76 -23.09 10.78
N GLN A 49 11.01 -21.78 10.72
CA GLN A 49 11.41 -20.97 11.87
C GLN A 49 10.21 -20.38 12.64
N GLU A 50 8.97 -20.57 12.13
CA GLU A 50 7.75 -19.93 12.64
C GLU A 50 7.89 -18.41 12.82
N ARG A 51 8.40 -17.73 11.78
CA ARG A 51 8.68 -16.29 11.83
C ARG A 51 7.91 -15.50 10.81
N LEU A 52 7.46 -14.31 11.20
CA LEU A 52 6.84 -13.33 10.32
C LEU A 52 7.80 -12.18 10.06
N PHE A 53 7.94 -11.81 8.80
CA PHE A 53 8.74 -10.70 8.32
C PHE A 53 7.82 -9.66 7.70
N VAL A 54 7.88 -8.41 8.16
CA VAL A 54 6.97 -7.34 7.73
C VAL A 54 7.75 -6.20 7.10
N ALA A 55 7.50 -5.96 5.81
CA ALA A 55 8.08 -4.85 5.05
C ALA A 55 7.38 -3.54 5.43
N ALA A 56 8.14 -2.63 6.04
CA ALA A 56 7.63 -1.45 6.72
C ALA A 56 8.15 -0.13 6.13
N GLY A 57 8.30 -0.07 4.81
CA GLY A 57 8.73 1.13 4.10
C GLY A 57 10.08 1.64 4.61
N SER A 58 10.10 2.88 5.09
CA SER A 58 11.31 3.52 5.62
C SER A 58 11.76 3.02 7.00
N LYS A 59 11.01 2.12 7.64
CA LYS A 59 11.43 1.45 8.88
C LYS A 59 12.13 0.12 8.63
N GLY A 60 12.16 -0.36 7.39
CA GLY A 60 12.87 -1.58 7.00
C GLY A 60 12.01 -2.82 7.18
N LEU A 61 12.52 -3.83 7.89
CA LEU A 61 11.89 -5.13 8.06
C LEU A 61 11.70 -5.45 9.55
N HIS A 62 10.46 -5.55 10.00
CA HIS A 62 10.15 -6.06 11.34
C HIS A 62 10.14 -7.59 11.34
N VAL A 63 10.63 -8.18 12.42
CA VAL A 63 10.73 -9.64 12.59
C VAL A 63 9.99 -10.04 13.86
N PHE A 64 9.13 -11.04 13.73
CA PHE A 64 8.37 -11.63 14.83
C PHE A 64 8.58 -13.13 14.86
N ASN A 65 8.73 -13.72 16.04
CA ASN A 65 8.42 -15.12 16.24
C ASN A 65 6.90 -15.25 16.38
N VAL A 66 6.34 -16.35 15.89
CA VAL A 66 4.90 -16.55 15.91
C VAL A 66 4.56 -17.91 16.49
N GLN A 67 3.88 -17.92 17.62
CA GLN A 67 3.41 -19.15 18.26
C GLN A 67 1.88 -19.13 18.42
N SER A 68 1.19 -20.07 17.78
CA SER A 68 -0.28 -20.15 17.82
C SER A 68 -0.99 -18.83 17.42
N GLY A 69 -0.35 -18.05 16.55
CA GLY A 69 -0.85 -16.74 16.11
C GLY A 69 -0.44 -15.56 17.01
N HIS A 70 0.18 -15.78 18.18
CA HIS A 70 0.74 -14.70 19.00
C HIS A 70 2.00 -14.12 18.36
N LEU A 71 2.16 -12.80 18.46
CA LEU A 71 3.22 -12.04 17.79
C LEU A 71 4.29 -11.62 18.81
N ASP A 72 5.40 -12.35 18.85
CA ASP A 72 6.54 -12.01 19.70
C ASP A 72 7.56 -11.20 18.90
N PHE A 73 7.61 -9.89 19.13
CA PHE A 73 8.57 -9.02 18.44
C PHE A 73 10.02 -9.39 18.77
N VAL A 74 10.83 -9.57 17.71
CA VAL A 74 12.25 -9.93 17.80
C VAL A 74 13.12 -8.70 17.57
N THR A 75 12.98 -8.08 16.39
CA THR A 75 13.85 -6.96 16.00
C THR A 75 13.28 -6.20 14.80
N THR A 76 13.87 -5.03 14.54
CA THR A 76 13.72 -4.30 13.28
C THR A 76 15.07 -4.22 12.59
N PHE A 77 15.14 -4.78 11.38
CA PHE A 77 16.28 -4.60 10.49
C PHE A 77 16.08 -3.35 9.63
N TYR A 78 17.06 -2.46 9.59
CA TYR A 78 17.03 -1.28 8.73
C TYR A 78 18.37 -1.03 8.05
N ASP A 79 18.30 -0.64 6.78
CA ASP A 79 19.48 -0.45 5.93
C ASP A 79 19.39 0.77 5.02
N GLU A 80 18.59 1.78 5.39
CA GLU A 80 18.29 2.99 4.59
C GLU A 80 17.33 2.79 3.38
N GLY A 81 16.77 1.59 3.21
CA GLY A 81 15.84 1.24 2.13
C GLY A 81 14.43 1.78 2.30
N TYR A 82 13.59 1.49 1.31
CA TYR A 82 12.13 1.65 1.41
C TYR A 82 11.44 0.35 0.98
N TYR A 83 11.16 -0.53 1.93
CA TYR A 83 10.71 -1.89 1.66
C TYR A 83 9.20 -1.92 1.43
N ARG A 84 8.75 -2.28 0.23
CA ARG A 84 7.32 -2.38 -0.10
C ARG A 84 6.81 -3.80 -0.10
N ASN A 85 7.54 -4.71 -0.71
CA ASN A 85 7.06 -6.07 -0.91
C ASN A 85 8.16 -7.06 -0.58
N ILE A 86 7.77 -8.24 -0.10
CA ILE A 86 8.67 -9.29 0.35
C ILE A 86 8.14 -10.64 -0.12
N ASP A 87 9.03 -11.43 -0.70
CA ASP A 87 8.79 -12.86 -0.90
C ASP A 87 9.97 -13.63 -0.32
N ILE A 88 9.73 -14.86 0.14
CA ILE A 88 10.75 -15.67 0.80
C ILE A 88 10.82 -17.06 0.19
N THR A 89 12.03 -17.60 0.10
CA THR A 89 12.25 -19.01 -0.19
C THR A 89 13.40 -19.51 0.68
N GLN A 90 13.15 -20.58 1.45
CA GLN A 90 14.07 -21.06 2.47
C GLN A 90 14.50 -19.89 3.39
N ASP A 91 15.78 -19.81 3.75
CA ASP A 91 16.35 -18.75 4.58
C ASP A 91 16.72 -17.48 3.80
N ARG A 92 16.01 -17.16 2.72
CA ARG A 92 16.27 -15.97 1.89
C ARG A 92 15.01 -15.16 1.69
N ALA A 93 15.12 -13.86 2.00
CA ALA A 93 14.10 -12.88 1.67
C ALA A 93 14.52 -12.03 0.46
N PHE A 94 13.59 -11.86 -0.47
CA PHE A 94 13.70 -11.03 -1.65
C PHE A 94 12.79 -9.83 -1.44
N ILE A 95 13.36 -8.63 -1.46
CA ILE A 95 12.67 -7.39 -1.12
C ILE A 95 12.57 -6.50 -2.36
N ALA A 96 11.35 -6.08 -2.68
CA ALA A 96 11.12 -4.95 -3.57
C ALA A 96 11.36 -3.65 -2.79
N ASP A 97 12.54 -3.06 -2.97
CA ASP A 97 12.93 -1.77 -2.40
C ASP A 97 12.59 -0.66 -3.40
N ALA A 98 11.68 0.24 -3.03
CA ALA A 98 11.23 1.35 -3.88
C ALA A 98 12.31 2.39 -4.19
N ARG A 99 13.48 2.30 -3.56
CA ARG A 99 14.66 3.15 -3.83
C ARG A 99 15.72 2.43 -4.64
N ARG A 100 15.78 1.10 -4.61
CA ARG A 100 16.94 0.30 -5.07
C ARG A 100 16.60 -0.87 -5.99
N GLY A 101 15.33 -1.16 -6.22
CA GLY A 101 14.89 -2.36 -6.92
C GLY A 101 15.01 -3.58 -6.03
N LEU A 102 15.78 -4.60 -6.41
CA LEU A 102 15.89 -5.85 -5.65
C LEU A 102 16.98 -5.79 -4.56
N VAL A 103 16.60 -6.17 -3.34
CA VAL A 103 17.52 -6.43 -2.22
C VAL A 103 17.31 -7.85 -1.72
N THR A 104 18.38 -8.58 -1.42
CA THR A 104 18.30 -9.92 -0.82
C THR A 104 18.87 -9.94 0.59
N LEU A 105 18.19 -10.65 1.47
CA LEU A 105 18.57 -10.82 2.86
C LEU A 105 18.70 -12.31 3.20
N ASP A 106 19.72 -12.66 3.97
CA ASP A 106 19.77 -13.89 4.76
C ASP A 106 18.89 -13.70 6.00
N ILE A 107 17.92 -14.61 6.18
CA ILE A 107 16.97 -14.61 7.29
C ILE A 107 17.07 -15.88 8.15
N SER A 108 18.18 -16.63 8.06
CA SER A 108 18.45 -17.80 8.91
C SER A 108 18.72 -17.44 10.38
N GLY A 109 19.25 -16.24 10.63
CA GLY A 109 19.57 -15.73 11.96
C GLY A 109 18.41 -14.96 12.61
N GLU A 110 18.60 -14.52 13.85
CA GLU A 110 17.64 -13.62 14.52
C GLU A 110 17.56 -12.24 13.87
N ILE A 111 18.69 -11.77 13.35
CA ILE A 111 18.82 -10.46 12.70
C ILE A 111 19.06 -10.70 11.20
N PRO A 112 18.16 -10.22 10.32
CA PRO A 112 18.38 -10.28 8.88
C PRO A 112 19.70 -9.61 8.47
N VAL A 113 20.38 -10.19 7.48
CA VAL A 113 21.65 -9.67 6.95
C VAL A 113 21.52 -9.46 5.45
N VAL A 114 21.85 -8.28 4.96
CA VAL A 114 21.91 -8.03 3.51
C VAL A 114 23.03 -8.86 2.90
N THR A 115 22.68 -9.73 1.97
CA THR A 115 23.64 -10.55 1.22
C THR A 115 23.97 -9.91 -0.13
N TRP A 116 22.99 -9.26 -0.75
CA TRP A 116 23.19 -8.62 -2.04
C TRP A 116 22.20 -7.48 -2.29
N ARG A 117 22.64 -6.54 -3.13
CA ARG A 117 21.84 -5.42 -3.59
C ARG A 117 22.01 -5.30 -5.07
N TRP A 118 20.91 -5.09 -5.76
CA TRP A 118 21.00 -4.79 -7.16
C TRP A 118 21.70 -3.45 -7.38
N LYS A 119 22.69 -3.46 -8.27
CA LYS A 119 23.46 -2.29 -8.69
C LYS A 119 23.14 -2.04 -10.16
N GLU A 120 21.90 -1.65 -10.45
CA GLU A 120 21.63 -1.12 -11.80
C GLU A 120 22.40 0.20 -11.95
N PRO A 121 23.23 0.35 -12.99
CA PRO A 121 23.92 1.60 -13.23
C PRO A 121 22.94 2.57 -13.90
N GLU A 122 22.73 3.73 -13.30
CA GLU A 122 22.20 4.98 -13.90
C GLU A 122 20.72 5.36 -13.67
N THR A 123 19.79 4.45 -13.33
CA THR A 123 18.37 4.82 -13.10
C THR A 123 17.85 4.46 -11.70
N LYS A 124 16.94 5.28 -11.17
CA LYS A 124 16.16 4.95 -9.97
C LYS A 124 15.10 3.91 -10.36
N THR A 125 15.13 2.75 -9.72
CA THR A 125 14.28 1.61 -10.10
C THR A 125 13.34 1.27 -8.94
N PRO A 126 12.09 1.76 -8.95
CA PRO A 126 11.17 1.59 -7.84
C PRO A 126 10.64 0.16 -7.79
N GLY A 127 11.23 -0.71 -6.96
CA GLY A 127 10.62 -2.01 -6.66
C GLY A 127 9.23 -1.80 -6.05
N MET A 128 8.21 -2.39 -6.65
CA MET A 128 6.82 -2.31 -6.17
C MET A 128 6.34 -3.64 -5.61
N GLY A 129 6.53 -4.72 -6.39
CA GLY A 129 6.14 -6.09 -6.04
C GLY A 129 7.24 -7.08 -6.41
N ILE A 130 7.29 -8.20 -5.70
CA ILE A 130 8.27 -9.27 -5.94
C ILE A 130 7.56 -10.61 -5.84
N HIS A 131 7.88 -11.51 -6.75
CA HIS A 131 7.43 -12.90 -6.68
C HIS A 131 8.59 -13.83 -6.96
N VAL A 132 8.74 -14.86 -6.14
CA VAL A 132 9.72 -15.92 -6.28
C VAL A 132 9.01 -17.18 -6.77
N ASN A 133 9.46 -17.71 -7.90
CA ASN A 133 8.97 -18.98 -8.41
C ASN A 133 10.13 -19.84 -8.91
N GLY A 134 10.35 -20.98 -8.23
CA GLY A 134 11.47 -21.88 -8.52
C GLY A 134 12.81 -21.18 -8.35
N SER A 135 13.63 -21.19 -9.40
CA SER A 135 14.96 -20.57 -9.42
C SER A 135 14.95 -19.12 -9.93
N HIS A 136 13.79 -18.46 -9.97
CA HIS A 136 13.68 -17.08 -10.45
C HIS A 136 12.96 -16.16 -9.46
N ALA A 137 13.37 -14.89 -9.46
CA ALA A 137 12.65 -13.79 -8.82
C ALA A 137 12.20 -12.77 -9.88
N TYR A 138 10.96 -12.32 -9.78
CA TYR A 138 10.29 -11.41 -10.71
C TYR A 138 9.98 -10.11 -10.00
N LEU A 139 10.71 -9.05 -10.32
CA LEU A 139 10.56 -7.74 -9.71
C LEU A 139 9.68 -6.86 -10.59
N ALA A 140 8.50 -6.49 -10.09
CA ALA A 140 7.66 -5.45 -10.68
C ALA A 140 8.23 -4.06 -10.36
N VAL A 141 8.41 -3.26 -11.41
CA VAL A 141 8.94 -1.90 -11.34
C VAL A 141 7.90 -0.93 -11.92
N GLY A 142 7.42 -0.03 -11.06
CA GLY A 142 6.40 0.94 -11.42
C GLY A 142 6.95 2.19 -12.11
N ASN A 143 6.04 3.01 -12.65
CA ASN A 143 6.33 4.32 -13.22
C ASN A 143 6.12 5.47 -12.20
N ALA A 144 6.36 5.20 -10.92
CA ALA A 144 6.27 6.24 -9.90
C ALA A 144 7.31 7.34 -10.19
N ASN A 145 7.00 8.61 -9.92
CA ASN A 145 7.98 9.72 -9.88
C ASN A 145 8.86 9.93 -11.15
N GLY A 146 8.37 9.58 -12.34
CA GLY A 146 9.06 9.87 -13.61
C GLY A 146 10.30 9.00 -13.86
N TYR A 147 10.30 7.76 -13.39
CA TYR A 147 11.37 6.79 -13.63
C TYR A 147 11.25 6.15 -15.02
N ASN A 148 12.38 6.00 -15.71
CA ASN A 148 12.41 5.79 -17.16
C ASN A 148 12.36 4.31 -17.62
N ARG A 149 12.06 3.35 -16.74
CA ARG A 149 12.07 1.92 -17.13
C ARG A 149 11.10 1.02 -16.34
N PRO A 150 9.78 1.32 -16.36
CA PRO A 150 8.77 0.46 -15.75
C PRO A 150 8.66 -0.87 -16.47
N GLY A 151 8.46 -1.95 -15.73
CA GLY A 151 8.45 -3.28 -16.30
C GLY A 151 8.58 -4.38 -15.26
N VAL A 152 8.86 -5.59 -15.75
CA VAL A 152 9.21 -6.74 -14.92
C VAL A 152 10.65 -7.14 -15.21
N TYR A 153 11.49 -7.12 -14.18
CA TYR A 153 12.85 -7.63 -14.22
C TYR A 153 12.87 -9.07 -13.72
N ILE A 154 13.60 -9.93 -14.42
CA ILE A 154 13.71 -11.35 -14.11
C ILE A 154 15.13 -11.61 -13.65
N PHE A 155 15.27 -12.20 -12.46
CA PHE A 155 16.54 -12.58 -11.88
C PHE A 155 16.62 -14.10 -11.74
N ASP A 156 17.72 -14.71 -12.18
CA ASP A 156 18.10 -16.06 -11.77
C ASP A 156 18.61 -16.00 -10.32
N ILE A 157 17.97 -16.78 -9.45
CA ILE A 157 18.27 -16.86 -8.01
C ILE A 157 18.77 -18.26 -7.61
N SER A 158 19.26 -19.06 -8.56
CA SER A 158 19.96 -20.33 -8.28
C SER A 158 21.14 -20.15 -7.31
N ARG A 159 21.71 -18.94 -7.28
CA ARG A 159 22.58 -18.44 -6.21
C ARG A 159 21.89 -17.25 -5.53
N PRO A 160 21.10 -17.46 -4.48
CA PRO A 160 20.25 -16.41 -3.91
C PRO A 160 21.02 -15.25 -3.26
N ASP A 161 22.30 -15.46 -2.92
CA ASP A 161 23.20 -14.41 -2.42
C ASP A 161 23.93 -13.64 -3.54
N SER A 162 23.69 -14.02 -4.79
CA SER A 162 24.18 -13.30 -5.96
C SER A 162 23.23 -13.46 -7.14
N PRO A 163 21.99 -12.94 -7.06
CA PRO A 163 21.05 -12.96 -8.17
C PRO A 163 21.63 -12.33 -9.44
N GLU A 164 21.32 -12.91 -10.59
CA GLU A 164 21.76 -12.41 -11.90
C GLU A 164 20.54 -11.95 -12.72
N PRO A 165 20.50 -10.69 -13.21
CA PRO A 165 19.42 -10.26 -14.08
C PRO A 165 19.53 -11.02 -15.41
N VAL A 166 18.50 -11.80 -15.74
CA VAL A 166 18.47 -12.62 -16.97
C VAL A 166 17.55 -12.04 -18.02
N GLY A 167 16.53 -11.26 -17.65
CA GLY A 167 15.58 -10.71 -18.60
C GLY A 167 14.82 -9.47 -18.10
N TYR A 168 14.17 -8.79 -19.03
CA TYR A 168 13.36 -7.61 -18.78
C TYR A 168 12.21 -7.54 -19.79
N ALA A 169 10.99 -7.35 -19.29
CA ALA A 169 9.82 -7.05 -20.10
C ALA A 169 9.30 -5.65 -19.77
N ASN A 170 9.07 -4.84 -20.79
CA ASN A 170 8.50 -3.50 -20.62
C ASN A 170 6.99 -3.60 -20.31
N THR A 171 6.53 -2.87 -19.31
CA THR A 171 5.09 -2.65 -19.03
C THR A 171 4.81 -1.16 -18.90
N LYS A 172 3.57 -0.75 -18.66
CA LYS A 172 3.28 0.68 -18.48
C LYS A 172 3.52 1.13 -17.04
N ASN A 173 3.09 0.34 -16.07
CA ASN A 173 3.21 0.64 -14.66
C ASN A 173 3.02 -0.62 -13.79
N ALA A 174 3.98 -1.55 -13.80
CA ALA A 174 3.89 -2.79 -13.03
C ALA A 174 3.95 -2.52 -11.52
N TRP A 175 2.97 -3.05 -10.77
CA TRP A 175 2.89 -2.95 -9.32
C TRP A 175 3.13 -4.28 -8.63
N ASP A 176 2.61 -5.36 -9.20
CA ASP A 176 2.81 -6.71 -8.69
C ASP A 176 2.82 -7.73 -9.82
N VAL A 177 3.37 -8.90 -9.57
CA VAL A 177 3.51 -9.97 -10.56
C VAL A 177 3.26 -11.32 -9.92
N TRP A 178 2.54 -12.18 -10.62
CA TRP A 178 2.36 -13.59 -10.26
C TRP A 178 2.71 -14.47 -11.46
N VAL A 179 3.43 -15.56 -11.23
CA VAL A 179 3.94 -16.42 -12.32
C VAL A 179 3.37 -17.81 -12.19
N LYS A 180 2.86 -18.33 -13.30
CA LYS A 180 2.44 -19.72 -13.44
C LYS A 180 3.13 -20.33 -14.64
N ASP A 181 3.88 -21.41 -14.40
CA ASP A 181 4.67 -22.09 -15.41
C ASP A 181 5.60 -21.10 -16.13
N THR A 182 5.37 -20.87 -17.43
CA THR A 182 6.14 -19.94 -18.27
C THR A 182 5.37 -18.66 -18.61
N VAL A 183 4.37 -18.28 -17.80
CA VAL A 183 3.55 -17.09 -18.03
C VAL A 183 3.53 -16.21 -16.78
N ALA A 184 3.83 -14.92 -16.96
CA ALA A 184 3.70 -13.90 -15.93
C ALA A 184 2.41 -13.11 -16.14
N PHE A 185 1.69 -12.92 -15.03
CA PHE A 185 0.50 -12.10 -14.91
C PHE A 185 0.85 -10.90 -14.05
N VAL A 186 0.79 -9.70 -14.65
CA VAL A 186 1.28 -8.46 -14.02
C VAL A 186 0.09 -7.57 -13.71
N ALA A 187 -0.04 -7.17 -12.44
CA ALA A 187 -0.90 -6.07 -12.05
C ALA A 187 -0.26 -4.76 -12.54
N ASP A 188 -0.85 -4.16 -13.58
CA ASP A 188 -0.41 -2.90 -14.17
C ASP A 188 -1.42 -1.79 -13.88
N MET A 189 -0.96 -0.76 -13.15
CA MET A 189 -1.80 0.36 -12.73
C MET A 189 -2.39 1.22 -13.86
N SER A 190 -1.93 1.03 -15.09
CA SER A 190 -2.44 1.74 -16.28
C SER A 190 -3.19 0.81 -17.25
N GLU A 191 -2.91 -0.48 -17.24
CA GLU A 191 -3.38 -1.44 -18.25
C GLU A 191 -4.26 -2.58 -17.69
N GLY A 192 -4.45 -2.68 -16.38
CA GLY A 192 -5.14 -3.82 -15.77
C GLY A 192 -4.21 -5.00 -15.64
N LEU A 193 -4.65 -6.16 -16.14
CA LEU A 193 -3.79 -7.32 -16.20
C LEU A 193 -2.94 -7.26 -17.47
N THR A 194 -1.62 -7.24 -17.34
CA THR A 194 -0.68 -7.43 -18.46
C THR A 194 -0.13 -8.86 -18.42
N VAL A 195 -0.16 -9.57 -19.56
CA VAL A 195 0.35 -10.94 -19.68
C VAL A 195 1.68 -10.95 -20.42
N LEU A 196 2.66 -11.65 -19.85
CA LEU A 196 3.98 -11.84 -20.41
C LEU A 196 4.26 -13.33 -20.65
N ASP A 197 4.79 -13.67 -21.81
CA ASP A 197 5.35 -14.99 -22.08
C ASP A 197 6.82 -15.01 -21.63
N LEU A 198 7.13 -16.00 -20.79
CA LEU A 198 8.41 -16.28 -20.16
C LEU A 198 8.98 -17.63 -20.61
N SER A 199 8.54 -18.18 -21.74
CA SER A 199 9.07 -19.43 -22.30
C SER A 199 10.60 -19.38 -22.51
N ASP A 200 11.11 -18.18 -22.82
CA ASP A 200 12.53 -17.82 -22.70
C ASP A 200 12.64 -16.64 -21.71
N PRO A 201 13.09 -16.87 -20.46
CA PRO A 201 13.20 -15.81 -19.46
C PRO A 201 14.26 -14.77 -19.82
N SER A 202 15.15 -15.04 -20.80
CA SER A 202 16.11 -14.05 -21.29
C SER A 202 15.55 -13.11 -22.35
N SER A 203 14.41 -13.47 -22.95
CA SER A 203 13.72 -12.68 -23.96
C SER A 203 12.21 -12.68 -23.73
N PRO A 204 11.74 -12.17 -22.57
CA PRO A 204 10.32 -12.16 -22.25
C PRO A 204 9.56 -11.21 -23.18
N ARG A 205 8.30 -11.53 -23.49
CA ARG A 205 7.47 -10.74 -24.42
C ARG A 205 6.08 -10.46 -23.86
N THR A 206 5.59 -9.24 -24.05
CA THR A 206 4.19 -8.90 -23.76
C THR A 206 3.27 -9.53 -24.80
N ILE A 207 2.22 -10.20 -24.34
CA ILE A 207 1.29 -10.96 -25.19
C ILE A 207 -0.05 -10.24 -25.33
N SER A 208 -0.67 -9.93 -24.21
CA SER A 208 -2.04 -9.42 -24.16
C SER A 208 -2.27 -8.64 -22.88
N ASN A 209 -3.38 -7.90 -22.84
CA ASN A 209 -3.88 -7.23 -21.65
C ASN A 209 -5.35 -7.59 -21.44
N ALA A 210 -5.79 -7.72 -20.19
CA ALA A 210 -7.21 -7.72 -19.83
C ALA A 210 -7.54 -6.45 -19.05
N ARG A 211 -8.41 -5.62 -19.64
CA ARG A 211 -8.91 -4.37 -19.07
C ARG A 211 -10.35 -4.53 -18.63
N TRP A 212 -10.75 -3.81 -17.59
CA TRP A 212 -12.09 -3.84 -17.02
C TRP A 212 -12.76 -2.47 -16.90
N ASP A 213 -12.05 -1.43 -17.31
CA ASP A 213 -12.48 -0.04 -17.35
C ASP A 213 -11.74 0.68 -18.50
N GLU A 214 -12.48 1.44 -19.31
CA GLU A 214 -11.95 2.14 -20.50
C GLU A 214 -11.02 3.30 -20.12
N GLU A 215 -11.29 3.99 -19.01
CA GLU A 215 -10.52 5.14 -18.55
C GLU A 215 -9.29 4.70 -17.75
N ASN A 216 -9.48 3.81 -16.77
CA ASN A 216 -8.40 3.36 -15.90
C ASN A 216 -8.73 2.00 -15.25
N SER A 217 -8.04 0.95 -15.71
CA SER A 217 -8.09 -0.40 -15.14
C SER A 217 -7.01 -0.62 -14.07
N MET A 218 -6.89 0.27 -13.07
CA MET A 218 -5.87 0.16 -12.02
C MET A 218 -5.84 -1.23 -11.36
N ALA A 219 -4.64 -1.79 -11.20
CA ALA A 219 -4.38 -3.11 -10.63
C ALA A 219 -3.14 -3.02 -9.73
N GLU A 220 -3.27 -3.44 -8.48
CA GLU A 220 -2.22 -3.24 -7.47
C GLU A 220 -1.59 -4.57 -7.06
N ILE A 221 -2.36 -5.50 -6.50
CA ILE A 221 -1.88 -6.81 -6.03
C ILE A 221 -2.58 -7.94 -6.78
N ILE A 222 -1.81 -8.97 -7.15
CA ILE A 222 -2.30 -10.13 -7.91
C ILE A 222 -1.91 -11.45 -7.24
N ARG A 223 -2.86 -12.38 -7.12
CA ARG A 223 -2.58 -13.78 -6.73
C ARG A 223 -3.34 -14.72 -7.66
N GLY A 224 -2.76 -15.88 -7.95
CA GLY A 224 -3.40 -16.90 -8.77
C GLY A 224 -3.64 -18.20 -8.03
N GLU A 225 -4.71 -18.90 -8.43
CA GLU A 225 -5.03 -20.25 -7.97
C GLU A 225 -5.67 -21.03 -9.12
N GLY A 226 -5.13 -22.20 -9.45
CA GLY A 226 -5.66 -23.05 -10.51
C GLY A 226 -5.68 -22.33 -11.86
N SER A 227 -6.87 -22.14 -12.46
CA SER A 227 -7.07 -21.44 -13.72
C SER A 227 -7.58 -20.00 -13.55
N LYS A 228 -7.42 -19.40 -12.37
CA LYS A 228 -7.87 -18.03 -12.09
C LYS A 228 -6.72 -17.16 -11.57
N VAL A 229 -6.82 -15.88 -11.86
CA VAL A 229 -6.12 -14.83 -11.10
C VAL A 229 -7.12 -13.86 -10.48
N TYR A 230 -6.75 -13.37 -9.30
CA TYR A 230 -7.53 -12.49 -8.46
C TYR A 230 -6.72 -11.23 -8.24
N ILE A 231 -7.33 -10.07 -8.48
CA ILE A 231 -6.64 -8.79 -8.50
C ILE A 231 -7.34 -7.81 -7.55
N ALA A 232 -6.58 -7.23 -6.62
CA ALA A 232 -6.98 -6.06 -5.86
C ALA A 232 -6.80 -4.85 -6.78
N ALA A 233 -7.91 -4.23 -7.17
CA ALA A 233 -7.96 -3.24 -8.24
C ALA A 233 -8.39 -1.86 -7.73
N GLY A 234 -7.91 -1.48 -6.54
CA GLY A 234 -8.20 -0.21 -5.90
C GLY A 234 -9.70 0.09 -5.85
N LYS A 235 -10.12 1.19 -6.46
CA LYS A 235 -11.52 1.64 -6.53
C LYS A 235 -12.50 0.65 -7.18
N HIS A 236 -11.98 -0.32 -7.94
CA HIS A 236 -12.79 -1.33 -8.62
C HIS A 236 -13.11 -2.54 -7.74
N GLY A 237 -12.48 -2.63 -6.56
CA GLY A 237 -12.60 -3.76 -5.65
C GLY A 237 -11.79 -4.96 -6.14
N LEU A 238 -12.37 -6.16 -6.04
CA LEU A 238 -11.76 -7.40 -6.53
C LEU A 238 -12.16 -7.66 -7.99
N ILE A 239 -11.18 -7.99 -8.83
CA ILE A 239 -11.38 -8.48 -10.20
C ILE A 239 -10.97 -9.95 -10.27
N ILE A 240 -11.81 -10.77 -10.90
CA ILE A 240 -11.57 -12.20 -11.10
C ILE A 240 -11.43 -12.46 -12.59
N VAL A 241 -10.32 -13.07 -12.98
CA VAL A 241 -9.95 -13.29 -14.38
C VAL A 241 -9.68 -14.77 -14.61
N ASP A 242 -10.29 -15.33 -15.65
CA ASP A 242 -9.96 -16.66 -16.14
C ASP A 242 -8.66 -16.63 -16.94
N ILE A 243 -7.80 -17.61 -16.66
CA ILE A 243 -6.51 -17.83 -17.33
C ILE A 243 -6.40 -19.27 -17.85
N HIS A 244 -7.53 -19.89 -18.24
CA HIS A 244 -7.51 -21.23 -18.83
C HIS A 244 -6.71 -21.25 -20.14
N ASP A 245 -6.93 -20.23 -20.98
CA ASP A 245 -5.95 -19.80 -21.98
C ASP A 245 -5.12 -18.66 -21.36
N PRO A 246 -3.89 -18.94 -20.87
CA PRO A 246 -3.10 -17.94 -20.16
C PRO A 246 -2.67 -16.78 -21.06
N PHE A 247 -2.69 -16.93 -22.39
CA PHE A 247 -2.34 -15.89 -23.34
C PHE A 247 -3.53 -15.03 -23.77
N ASN A 248 -4.76 -15.47 -23.49
CA ASN A 248 -5.99 -14.74 -23.75
C ASN A 248 -6.89 -14.72 -22.49
N PRO A 249 -6.49 -14.00 -21.43
CA PRO A 249 -7.24 -13.93 -20.19
C PRO A 249 -8.60 -13.23 -20.36
N GLU A 250 -9.62 -13.71 -19.65
CA GLU A 250 -10.98 -13.15 -19.71
C GLU A 250 -11.47 -12.69 -18.34
N VAL A 251 -11.93 -11.44 -18.24
CA VAL A 251 -12.54 -10.92 -17.00
C VAL A 251 -13.91 -11.56 -16.81
N GLU A 252 -14.06 -12.40 -15.78
CA GLU A 252 -15.30 -13.12 -15.51
C GLU A 252 -16.15 -12.49 -14.41
N GLY A 253 -15.50 -11.80 -13.48
CA GLY A 253 -16.09 -11.43 -12.20
C GLY A 253 -15.55 -10.16 -11.62
N LYS A 254 -16.41 -9.46 -10.86
CA LYS A 254 -16.01 -8.31 -10.04
C LYS A 254 -16.77 -8.35 -8.71
N PHE A 255 -16.11 -7.92 -7.64
CA PHE A 255 -16.74 -7.68 -6.35
C PHE A 255 -16.38 -6.28 -5.85
N ARG A 256 -17.38 -5.43 -5.63
CA ARG A 256 -17.19 -4.07 -5.12
C ARG A 256 -17.16 -4.08 -3.59
N SER A 257 -16.04 -3.65 -3.01
CA SER A 257 -15.82 -3.57 -1.56
C SER A 257 -16.40 -2.30 -0.90
N GLY A 258 -17.53 -1.81 -1.42
CA GLY A 258 -18.25 -0.63 -0.91
C GLY A 258 -18.30 0.55 -1.90
N PRO A 259 -19.09 1.60 -1.58
CA PRO A 259 -19.39 2.71 -2.50
C PRO A 259 -18.18 3.56 -2.91
N GLN A 260 -17.05 3.46 -2.19
CA GLN A 260 -15.72 3.94 -2.60
C GLN A 260 -14.61 3.11 -1.93
N GLY A 261 -14.85 1.80 -1.77
CA GLY A 261 -13.84 0.89 -1.22
C GLY A 261 -12.61 0.87 -2.11
N PHE A 262 -11.45 0.67 -1.51
CA PHE A 262 -10.18 0.64 -2.18
C PHE A 262 -9.44 -0.64 -1.79
N ALA A 263 -9.45 -1.60 -2.70
CA ALA A 263 -8.80 -2.89 -2.50
C ALA A 263 -7.31 -2.79 -2.83
N GLU A 264 -6.44 -2.93 -1.83
CA GLU A 264 -4.98 -2.79 -1.97
C GLU A 264 -4.24 -4.13 -1.96
N GLY A 265 -4.77 -5.15 -1.30
CA GLY A 265 -4.07 -6.43 -1.16
C GLY A 265 -5.02 -7.61 -1.02
N LEU A 266 -4.50 -8.81 -1.28
CA LEU A 266 -5.28 -10.03 -1.13
C LEU A 266 -4.41 -11.27 -0.92
N HIS A 267 -5.05 -12.28 -0.34
CA HIS A 267 -4.61 -13.67 -0.39
C HIS A 267 -5.76 -14.56 -0.86
N VAL A 268 -5.45 -15.71 -1.46
CA VAL A 268 -6.45 -16.66 -1.96
C VAL A 268 -6.15 -18.05 -1.46
N ARG A 269 -7.19 -18.77 -1.01
CA ARG A 269 -7.11 -20.20 -0.70
C ARG A 269 -8.45 -20.87 -0.98
N ASN A 270 -8.43 -21.90 -1.82
CA ASN A 270 -9.60 -22.70 -2.19
C ASN A 270 -10.77 -21.83 -2.66
N GLN A 271 -10.50 -20.89 -3.58
CA GLN A 271 -11.45 -19.93 -4.13
C GLN A 271 -12.03 -18.94 -3.09
N ILE A 272 -11.55 -18.95 -1.85
CA ILE A 272 -11.84 -17.92 -0.86
C ILE A 272 -10.78 -16.83 -0.98
N VAL A 273 -11.25 -15.60 -1.24
CA VAL A 273 -10.41 -14.40 -1.32
C VAL A 273 -10.49 -13.65 0.01
N PHE A 274 -9.33 -13.40 0.59
CA PHE A 274 -9.13 -12.56 1.76
C PHE A 274 -8.64 -11.19 1.26
N LEU A 275 -9.57 -10.26 1.09
CA LEU A 275 -9.33 -8.96 0.48
C LEU A 275 -9.09 -7.89 1.55
N ALA A 276 -7.92 -7.27 1.52
CA ALA A 276 -7.63 -6.06 2.27
C ALA A 276 -8.30 -4.87 1.58
N ASN A 277 -9.03 -4.08 2.36
CA ASN A 277 -9.74 -2.92 1.87
C ASN A 277 -9.51 -1.71 2.78
N GLY A 278 -9.35 -0.56 2.15
CA GLY A 278 -9.37 0.72 2.82
C GLY A 278 -10.38 1.68 2.23
N HIS A 279 -10.58 2.78 2.92
CA HIS A 279 -11.45 3.87 2.55
C HIS A 279 -10.95 5.15 3.21
N GLN A 280 -10.89 6.23 2.41
CA GLN A 280 -10.29 7.49 2.86
C GLN A 280 -10.99 8.12 4.06
N ILE A 281 -12.33 8.02 4.18
CA ILE A 281 -13.10 8.60 5.31
C ILE A 281 -13.77 7.55 6.20
N LEU A 282 -14.62 6.72 5.63
CA LEU A 282 -15.46 5.76 6.34
C LEU A 282 -14.62 4.59 6.91
N THR A 283 -14.20 4.68 8.17
CA THR A 283 -13.41 3.64 8.83
C THR A 283 -14.17 2.30 8.88
N ARG A 284 -15.50 2.34 8.92
CA ARG A 284 -16.35 1.14 8.81
C ARG A 284 -16.16 0.36 7.51
N GLU A 285 -15.61 0.97 6.46
CA GLU A 285 -15.28 0.30 5.19
C GLU A 285 -13.85 -0.25 5.18
N ASN A 286 -12.96 0.19 6.07
CA ASN A 286 -11.65 -0.41 6.26
C ASN A 286 -11.82 -1.81 6.83
N GLY A 287 -11.10 -2.80 6.29
CA GLY A 287 -11.30 -4.15 6.78
C GLY A 287 -10.66 -5.25 5.97
N LEU A 288 -10.77 -6.45 6.54
CA LEU A 288 -10.62 -7.72 5.85
C LEU A 288 -12.01 -8.17 5.38
N PHE A 289 -12.15 -8.37 4.08
CA PHE A 289 -13.34 -8.96 3.47
C PHE A 289 -13.03 -10.42 3.12
N VAL A 290 -13.88 -11.35 3.52
CA VAL A 290 -13.77 -12.78 3.21
C VAL A 290 -14.82 -13.10 2.16
N ILE A 291 -14.38 -13.43 0.94
CA ILE A 291 -15.23 -13.54 -0.24
C ILE A 291 -15.14 -14.95 -0.80
N ASP A 292 -16.27 -15.63 -0.94
CA ASP A 292 -16.38 -16.84 -1.75
C ASP A 292 -16.44 -16.45 -3.23
N ALA A 293 -15.39 -16.80 -3.96
CA ALA A 293 -15.25 -16.54 -5.39
C ALA A 293 -15.42 -17.82 -6.24
N GLY A 294 -16.05 -18.87 -5.69
CA GLY A 294 -16.25 -20.12 -6.42
C GLY A 294 -17.23 -20.01 -7.59
N ASN A 295 -18.16 -19.04 -7.53
CA ASN A 295 -18.85 -18.53 -8.71
C ASN A 295 -18.30 -17.13 -9.05
N PRO A 296 -17.41 -17.00 -10.04
CA PRO A 296 -16.79 -15.71 -10.36
C PRO A 296 -17.81 -14.65 -10.82
N LYS A 297 -18.96 -15.07 -11.38
CA LYS A 297 -20.03 -14.15 -11.80
C LYS A 297 -20.91 -13.66 -10.65
N ASP A 298 -20.85 -14.32 -9.50
CA ASP A 298 -21.60 -13.96 -8.29
C ASP A 298 -20.74 -14.20 -7.04
N PRO A 299 -19.64 -13.43 -6.84
CA PRO A 299 -18.81 -13.58 -5.65
C PRO A 299 -19.58 -13.13 -4.40
N LYS A 300 -19.49 -13.92 -3.32
CA LYS A 300 -20.30 -13.72 -2.12
C LYS A 300 -19.44 -13.31 -0.93
N LEU A 301 -19.83 -12.24 -0.26
CA LEU A 301 -19.26 -11.88 1.03
C LEU A 301 -19.68 -12.92 2.08
N LEU A 302 -18.71 -13.65 2.62
CA LEU A 302 -18.92 -14.59 3.73
C LEU A 302 -18.83 -13.87 5.07
N GLY A 303 -17.84 -12.98 5.22
CA GLY A 303 -17.54 -12.29 6.47
C GLY A 303 -16.75 -11.01 6.24
N LYS A 304 -16.78 -10.14 7.24
CA LYS A 304 -16.00 -8.88 7.25
C LYS A 304 -15.51 -8.60 8.66
N HIS A 305 -14.24 -8.27 8.79
CA HIS A 305 -13.68 -7.72 10.02
C HIS A 305 -13.22 -6.29 9.76
N THR A 306 -13.72 -5.33 10.55
CA THR A 306 -13.36 -3.92 10.41
C THR A 306 -12.12 -3.60 11.22
N PHE A 307 -11.20 -2.84 10.62
CA PHE A 307 -10.05 -2.27 11.32
C PHE A 307 -10.19 -0.75 11.40
N PRO A 308 -9.63 -0.11 12.43
CA PRO A 308 -9.66 1.35 12.52
C PRO A 308 -8.90 2.01 11.35
N ASP A 309 -7.81 1.39 10.91
CA ASP A 309 -6.93 1.88 9.86
C ASP A 309 -7.04 1.08 8.57
N TRP A 310 -6.45 1.63 7.52
CA TRP A 310 -6.32 1.00 6.22
C TRP A 310 -5.62 -0.36 6.32
N VAL A 311 -6.02 -1.30 5.48
CA VAL A 311 -5.45 -2.64 5.39
C VAL A 311 -4.69 -2.77 4.08
N GLU A 312 -3.44 -3.23 4.14
CA GLU A 312 -2.55 -3.32 2.98
C GLU A 312 -2.32 -4.79 2.60
N GLY A 313 -1.42 -5.45 3.33
CA GLY A 313 -0.97 -6.80 3.06
C GLY A 313 -1.78 -7.87 3.81
N VAL A 314 -1.89 -9.02 3.18
CA VAL A 314 -2.59 -10.21 3.70
C VAL A 314 -1.69 -11.42 3.49
N CYS A 315 -1.11 -11.93 4.56
CA CYS A 315 -0.24 -13.11 4.55
C CYS A 315 -0.94 -14.27 5.26
N LEU A 316 -1.05 -15.43 4.63
CA LEU A 316 -1.75 -16.58 5.20
C LEU A 316 -0.78 -17.65 5.68
N ARG A 317 -0.99 -18.13 6.91
CA ARG A 317 -0.39 -19.37 7.42
C ARG A 317 -1.46 -20.21 8.11
N ASN A 318 -1.74 -21.39 7.56
CA ASN A 318 -2.76 -22.30 8.08
C ASN A 318 -4.11 -21.57 8.23
N ASN A 319 -4.67 -21.43 9.43
CA ASN A 319 -5.91 -20.69 9.68
C ASN A 319 -5.67 -19.31 10.31
N VAL A 320 -4.45 -18.78 10.22
CA VAL A 320 -4.11 -17.44 10.71
C VAL A 320 -3.71 -16.56 9.53
N LEU A 321 -4.38 -15.41 9.42
CA LEU A 321 -3.93 -14.32 8.56
C LEU A 321 -3.09 -13.35 9.37
N PHE A 322 -1.98 -12.90 8.80
CA PHE A 322 -1.24 -11.74 9.26
C PHE A 322 -1.60 -10.55 8.37
N ILE A 323 -2.13 -9.52 9.00
CA ILE A 323 -2.67 -8.34 8.35
C ILE A 323 -1.74 -7.17 8.66
N THR A 324 -1.23 -6.50 7.64
CA THR A 324 -0.47 -5.25 7.80
C THR A 324 -1.41 -4.06 7.66
N ASN A 325 -1.37 -3.16 8.66
CA ASN A 325 -2.33 -2.07 8.79
C ASN A 325 -1.66 -0.70 8.68
N THR A 326 -0.92 -0.45 7.60
CA THR A 326 -0.18 0.81 7.40
C THR A 326 0.63 1.18 8.65
N TYR A 327 0.28 2.26 9.34
CA TYR A 327 0.95 2.77 10.54
C TYR A 327 0.57 2.08 11.84
N SER A 328 -0.49 1.26 11.84
CA SER A 328 -1.02 0.57 13.03
C SER A 328 -0.48 -0.84 13.20
N GLY A 329 0.65 -1.11 12.55
CA GLY A 329 1.41 -2.34 12.72
C GLY A 329 0.74 -3.56 12.11
N VAL A 330 0.70 -4.64 12.87
CA VAL A 330 0.41 -6.00 12.41
C VAL A 330 -0.62 -6.64 13.32
N ARG A 331 -1.55 -7.39 12.73
CA ARG A 331 -2.55 -8.17 13.45
C ARG A 331 -2.53 -9.61 12.98
N SER A 332 -2.69 -10.55 13.89
CA SER A 332 -2.97 -11.94 13.56
C SER A 332 -4.47 -12.21 13.73
N VAL A 333 -5.07 -12.88 12.75
CA VAL A 333 -6.52 -13.06 12.65
C VAL A 333 -6.83 -14.53 12.41
N ASP A 334 -7.59 -15.16 13.31
CA ASP A 334 -8.13 -16.49 13.12
C ASP A 334 -9.27 -16.45 12.11
N ILE A 335 -9.16 -17.30 11.09
CA ILE A 335 -10.15 -17.48 10.02
C ILE A 335 -10.78 -18.88 10.02
N SER A 336 -10.73 -19.58 11.15
CA SER A 336 -11.41 -20.87 11.31
C SER A 336 -12.93 -20.74 11.15
N ASN A 337 -13.50 -19.58 11.47
CA ASN A 337 -14.84 -19.17 11.05
C ASN A 337 -14.75 -18.07 9.98
N LEU A 338 -15.00 -18.42 8.73
CA LEU A 338 -14.91 -17.48 7.60
C LEU A 338 -15.94 -16.34 7.65
N SER A 339 -17.07 -16.52 8.32
CA SER A 339 -18.07 -15.45 8.45
C SER A 339 -17.75 -14.45 9.56
N GLU A 340 -16.93 -14.85 10.53
CA GLU A 340 -16.57 -14.03 11.68
C GLU A 340 -15.07 -14.20 12.01
N PRO A 341 -14.16 -13.60 11.20
CA PRO A 341 -12.75 -13.58 11.54
C PRO A 341 -12.49 -12.85 12.86
N THR A 342 -11.61 -13.40 13.70
CA THR A 342 -11.34 -12.85 15.04
C THR A 342 -9.86 -12.52 15.23
N ILE A 343 -9.55 -11.40 15.87
CA ILE A 343 -8.16 -11.02 16.17
C ILE A 343 -7.64 -11.96 17.27
N ILE A 344 -6.51 -12.61 17.00
CA ILE A 344 -5.76 -13.39 18.00
C ILE A 344 -4.85 -12.43 18.77
N ASP A 345 -4.08 -11.62 18.04
CA ASP A 345 -3.08 -10.73 18.61
C ASP A 345 -2.84 -9.49 17.73
N HIS A 346 -2.19 -8.48 18.32
CA HIS A 346 -1.78 -7.27 17.61
C HIS A 346 -0.43 -6.76 18.12
N PHE A 347 0.35 -6.18 17.23
CA PHE A 347 1.56 -5.47 17.57
C PHE A 347 1.63 -4.13 16.83
N GLY A 348 1.87 -3.06 17.58
CA GLY A 348 1.89 -1.68 17.09
C GLY A 348 0.82 -0.81 17.75
N PRO A 349 0.75 0.47 17.38
CA PRO A 349 -0.15 1.41 18.02
C PRO A 349 -1.61 1.06 17.73
N VAL A 350 -2.43 1.05 18.78
CA VAL A 350 -3.88 0.92 18.64
C VAL A 350 -4.46 2.32 18.48
N GLN A 351 -5.13 2.57 17.35
CA GLN A 351 -5.89 3.81 17.19
C GLN A 351 -7.08 3.81 18.16
N THR A 352 -7.01 4.65 19.20
CA THR A 352 -8.07 4.74 20.23
C THR A 352 -9.04 5.89 20.00
N LYS A 353 -8.65 6.89 19.21
CA LYS A 353 -9.49 8.04 18.89
C LYS A 353 -10.28 7.80 17.61
N LEU A 354 -11.53 8.22 17.61
CA LEU A 354 -12.39 8.16 16.43
C LEU A 354 -12.04 9.28 15.44
N SER A 355 -12.22 9.03 14.14
CA SER A 355 -12.09 10.07 13.12
C SER A 355 -13.14 11.15 13.31
N ILE A 356 -12.71 12.40 13.51
CA ILE A 356 -13.64 13.53 13.49
C ILE A 356 -14.19 13.74 12.07
N ALA A 357 -13.41 13.47 11.04
CA ALA A 357 -13.84 13.60 9.65
C ALA A 357 -15.06 12.73 9.34
N GLU A 358 -15.03 11.46 9.75
CA GLU A 358 -16.17 10.55 9.59
C GLU A 358 -17.39 11.04 10.37
N LYS A 359 -17.20 11.47 11.63
CA LYS A 359 -18.30 12.00 12.44
C LYS A 359 -18.96 13.23 11.82
N ILE A 360 -18.16 14.17 11.31
CA ILE A 360 -18.66 15.38 10.66
C ILE A 360 -19.33 15.05 9.34
N LEU A 361 -18.79 14.11 8.54
CA LEU A 361 -19.43 13.65 7.31
C LEU A 361 -20.84 13.14 7.57
N THR A 362 -21.04 12.27 8.58
CA THR A 362 -22.37 11.77 8.93
C THR A 362 -23.34 12.91 9.27
N ILE A 363 -22.88 13.93 9.99
CA ILE A 363 -23.74 15.08 10.34
C ILE A 363 -24.06 15.93 9.12
N ILE A 364 -23.12 16.11 8.18
CA ILE A 364 -23.39 16.79 6.90
C ILE A 364 -24.51 16.05 6.15
N GLU A 365 -24.46 14.72 6.11
CA GLU A 365 -25.43 13.89 5.41
C GLU A 365 -26.81 13.88 6.08
N ASP A 366 -26.86 13.86 7.41
CA ASP A 366 -28.11 13.74 8.17
C ASP A 366 -28.77 15.09 8.48
N GLN A 367 -27.98 16.13 8.75
CA GLN A 367 -28.42 17.40 9.36
C GLN A 367 -27.94 18.63 8.59
N GLY A 368 -27.07 18.46 7.60
CA GLY A 368 -26.54 19.53 6.79
C GLY A 368 -25.27 20.19 7.35
N LEU A 369 -24.65 21.01 6.49
CA LEU A 369 -23.32 21.57 6.69
C LEU A 369 -23.16 22.46 7.92
N GLU A 370 -24.10 23.39 8.16
CA GLU A 370 -24.01 24.33 9.27
C GLU A 370 -24.14 23.65 10.64
N ALA A 371 -24.99 22.60 10.71
CA ALA A 371 -25.10 21.76 11.89
C ALA A 371 -23.77 21.02 12.15
N ALA A 372 -23.13 20.52 11.10
CA ALA A 372 -21.84 19.83 11.17
C ALA A 372 -20.71 20.75 11.67
N VAL A 373 -20.58 21.97 11.12
CA VAL A 373 -19.59 22.97 11.58
C VAL A 373 -19.81 23.32 13.05
N THR A 374 -21.07 23.53 13.46
CA THR A 374 -21.43 23.82 14.85
C THR A 374 -21.05 22.66 15.77
N ARG A 375 -21.33 21.42 15.34
CA ARG A 375 -21.01 20.24 16.15
C ARG A 375 -19.51 19.99 16.23
N TYR A 376 -18.75 20.21 15.14
CA TYR A 376 -17.29 20.14 15.16
C TYR A 376 -16.69 21.02 16.25
N ARG A 377 -17.08 22.29 16.31
CA ARG A 377 -16.56 23.23 17.33
C ARG A 377 -16.85 22.75 18.75
N LYS A 378 -18.08 22.28 19.02
CA LYS A 378 -18.46 21.70 20.32
C LYS A 378 -17.65 20.45 20.68
N LEU A 379 -17.46 19.54 19.72
CA LEU A 379 -16.67 18.32 19.93
C LEU A 379 -15.20 18.69 20.20
N LYS A 380 -14.65 19.67 19.47
CA LYS A 380 -13.28 20.14 19.66
C LYS A 380 -13.07 20.82 21.01
N GLU A 381 -14.09 21.41 21.61
CA GLU A 381 -14.01 22.03 22.94
C GLU A 381 -14.16 21.03 24.08
N HIS A 382 -14.98 19.99 23.92
CA HIS A 382 -15.42 19.15 25.04
C HIS A 382 -15.05 17.66 24.94
N GLU A 383 -14.67 17.16 23.77
CA GLU A 383 -14.51 15.72 23.50
C GLU A 383 -13.14 15.40 22.83
N GLN A 384 -12.06 16.15 23.13
CA GLN A 384 -10.74 15.95 22.48
C GLN A 384 -10.08 14.60 22.77
N ALA A 385 -10.50 13.93 23.84
CA ALA A 385 -10.02 12.59 24.18
C ALA A 385 -10.68 11.50 23.31
N ALA A 386 -11.89 11.75 22.79
CA ALA A 386 -12.66 10.78 22.02
C ALA A 386 -12.36 10.82 20.52
N TYR A 387 -12.00 11.99 19.99
CA TYR A 387 -11.82 12.21 18.55
C TYR A 387 -10.43 12.76 18.21
N GLU A 388 -9.96 12.40 17.03
CA GLU A 388 -8.74 12.98 16.45
C GLU A 388 -9.05 14.35 15.83
N PHE A 389 -8.27 15.38 16.16
CA PHE A 389 -8.49 16.76 15.73
C PHE A 389 -7.26 17.32 15.02
N ASP A 390 -6.68 16.55 14.11
CA ASP A 390 -5.61 16.97 13.21
C ASP A 390 -6.19 17.78 12.03
N GLU A 391 -5.39 18.70 11.49
CA GLU A 391 -5.67 19.44 10.26
C GLU A 391 -5.99 18.49 9.09
N LYS A 392 -5.28 17.35 9.03
CA LYS A 392 -5.45 16.32 8.01
C LYS A 392 -6.85 15.70 8.01
N GLU A 393 -7.54 15.65 9.15
CA GLU A 393 -8.90 15.10 9.21
C GLU A 393 -9.88 15.94 8.39
N LEU A 394 -9.90 17.27 8.62
CA LEU A 394 -10.76 18.18 7.87
C LEU A 394 -10.31 18.30 6.41
N ASN A 395 -9.00 18.28 6.16
CA ASN A 395 -8.44 18.30 4.81
C ASN A 395 -8.96 17.12 3.97
N ARG A 396 -8.85 15.90 4.53
CA ARG A 396 -9.32 14.66 3.92
C ARG A 396 -10.83 14.70 3.67
N LEU A 397 -11.61 15.20 4.63
CA LEU A 397 -13.06 15.39 4.46
C LEU A 397 -13.38 16.36 3.31
N GLY A 398 -12.66 17.49 3.22
CA GLY A 398 -12.83 18.46 2.15
C GLY A 398 -12.61 17.84 0.77
N TYR A 399 -11.51 17.10 0.57
CA TYR A 399 -11.24 16.42 -0.70
C TYR A 399 -12.24 15.31 -1.01
N TYR A 400 -12.72 14.58 0.00
CA TYR A 400 -13.79 13.60 -0.17
C TYR A 400 -15.09 14.27 -0.68
N LEU A 401 -15.45 15.43 -0.12
CA LEU A 401 -16.60 16.21 -0.56
C LEU A 401 -16.42 16.74 -1.99
N LEU A 402 -15.22 17.21 -2.36
CA LEU A 402 -14.91 17.58 -3.75
C LEU A 402 -15.09 16.41 -4.71
N LYS A 403 -14.53 15.24 -4.37
CA LYS A 403 -14.61 14.02 -5.20
C LYS A 403 -16.06 13.55 -5.38
N THR A 404 -16.89 13.76 -4.36
CA THR A 404 -18.33 13.46 -4.40
C THR A 404 -19.18 14.60 -4.96
N ARG A 405 -18.55 15.62 -5.56
CA ARG A 405 -19.17 16.79 -6.22
C ARG A 405 -19.99 17.69 -5.28
N LYS A 406 -19.75 17.61 -3.97
CA LYS A 406 -20.29 18.49 -2.93
C LYS A 406 -19.36 19.70 -2.74
N ILE A 407 -19.28 20.53 -3.79
CA ILE A 407 -18.24 21.58 -3.92
C ILE A 407 -18.39 22.64 -2.83
N ASP A 408 -19.61 23.08 -2.53
CA ASP A 408 -19.84 24.14 -1.54
C ASP A 408 -19.56 23.65 -0.11
N GLU A 409 -19.96 22.41 0.20
CA GLU A 409 -19.64 21.75 1.46
C GLU A 409 -18.13 21.58 1.63
N ALA A 410 -17.43 21.17 0.57
CA ALA A 410 -15.98 21.03 0.59
C ALA A 410 -15.28 22.36 0.91
N ILE A 411 -15.64 23.44 0.20
CA ILE A 411 -15.09 24.78 0.43
C ILE A 411 -15.30 25.19 1.88
N ARG A 412 -16.51 25.02 2.43
CA ARG A 412 -16.78 25.39 3.81
C ARG A 412 -15.96 24.58 4.82
N ILE A 413 -15.73 23.29 4.56
CA ILE A 413 -14.88 22.43 5.40
C ILE A 413 -13.41 22.85 5.32
N PHE A 414 -12.90 23.23 4.14
CA PHE A 414 -11.55 23.79 4.01
C PHE A 414 -11.42 25.16 4.70
N GLU A 415 -12.44 26.02 4.62
CA GLU A 415 -12.51 27.27 5.38
C GLU A 415 -12.48 27.00 6.89
N LEU A 416 -13.26 26.02 7.38
CA LEU A 416 -13.21 25.59 8.77
C LEU A 416 -11.82 25.09 9.15
N ASN A 417 -11.15 24.35 8.26
CA ASN A 417 -9.79 23.87 8.49
C ASN A 417 -8.81 25.04 8.65
N GLN A 418 -8.89 26.05 7.77
CA GLN A 418 -8.09 27.26 7.85
C GLN A 418 -8.40 28.09 9.12
N GLU A 419 -9.67 28.25 9.49
CA GLU A 419 -10.08 28.92 10.75
C GLU A 419 -9.40 28.28 11.96
N VAL A 420 -9.31 26.95 11.95
CA VAL A 420 -8.82 26.14 13.08
C VAL A 420 -7.31 26.00 13.07
N PHE A 421 -6.68 25.97 11.89
CA PHE A 421 -5.24 25.82 11.69
C PHE A 421 -4.67 26.93 10.78
N PRO A 422 -4.76 28.21 11.19
CA PRO A 422 -4.44 29.36 10.32
C PRO A 422 -2.94 29.50 9.98
N ARG A 423 -2.09 28.65 10.54
CA ARG A 423 -0.65 28.61 10.28
C ARG A 423 -0.21 27.41 9.43
N SER A 424 -1.12 26.50 9.11
CA SER A 424 -0.83 25.38 8.22
C SER A 424 -0.98 25.85 6.77
N GLU A 425 0.14 25.83 6.03
CA GLU A 425 0.18 26.14 4.60
C GLU A 425 -0.77 25.25 3.80
N ASN A 426 -0.91 23.98 4.21
CA ASN A 426 -1.79 23.00 3.57
C ASN A 426 -3.26 23.44 3.56
N THR A 427 -3.70 24.19 4.57
CA THR A 427 -5.09 24.70 4.61
C THR A 427 -5.37 25.77 3.56
N PHE A 428 -4.35 26.56 3.16
CA PHE A 428 -4.48 27.55 2.10
C PHE A 428 -4.41 26.89 0.73
N ASP A 429 -3.51 25.92 0.59
CA ASP A 429 -3.34 25.12 -0.63
C ASP A 429 -4.63 24.39 -1.00
N SER A 430 -5.17 23.59 -0.08
CA SER A 430 -6.38 22.80 -0.34
C SER A 430 -7.65 23.65 -0.48
N LEU A 431 -7.74 24.81 0.18
CA LEU A 431 -8.82 25.76 -0.07
C LEU A 431 -8.70 26.39 -1.47
N GLY A 432 -7.47 26.68 -1.91
CA GLY A 432 -7.18 27.11 -3.28
C GLY A 432 -7.65 26.09 -4.32
N ASP A 433 -7.32 24.81 -4.12
CA ASP A 433 -7.79 23.70 -4.97
C ASP A 433 -9.32 23.67 -5.07
N ALA A 434 -10.02 23.82 -3.94
CA ALA A 434 -11.48 23.80 -3.92
C ALA A 434 -12.09 24.96 -4.74
N TYR A 435 -11.53 26.16 -4.63
CA TYR A 435 -11.97 27.29 -5.46
C TYR A 435 -11.61 27.11 -6.94
N LEU A 436 -10.45 26.52 -7.25
CA LEU A 436 -10.07 26.19 -8.62
C LEU A 436 -11.06 25.19 -9.24
N TYR A 437 -11.46 24.17 -8.46
CA TYR A 437 -12.47 23.20 -8.86
C TYR A 437 -13.85 23.86 -9.09
N LYS A 438 -14.26 24.78 -8.21
CA LYS A 438 -15.49 25.55 -8.38
C LYS A 438 -15.46 26.42 -9.64
N ALA A 439 -14.33 27.08 -9.92
CA ALA A 439 -14.14 27.85 -11.16
C ALA A 439 -14.27 26.95 -12.40
N TYR A 440 -13.61 25.78 -12.38
CA TYR A 440 -13.72 24.78 -13.45
C TYR A 440 -15.17 24.37 -13.72
N TRP A 441 -15.94 24.11 -12.65
CA TRP A 441 -17.35 23.76 -12.78
C TRP A 441 -18.18 24.87 -13.44
N TYR A 442 -18.00 26.13 -13.02
CA TYR A 442 -18.71 27.26 -13.62
C TYR A 442 -18.34 27.50 -15.08
N TYR A 443 -17.08 27.32 -15.47
CA TYR A 443 -16.70 27.42 -16.88
C TYR A 443 -17.37 26.34 -17.73
N ASN A 444 -17.47 25.10 -17.23
CA ASN A 444 -18.21 24.04 -17.92
C ASN A 444 -19.70 24.37 -18.03
N LYS A 445 -20.32 24.88 -16.96
CA LYS A 445 -21.70 25.38 -17.02
C LYS A 445 -21.88 26.51 -18.04
N SER A 446 -20.90 27.40 -18.17
CA SER A 446 -20.94 28.43 -19.21
C SER A 446 -20.92 27.84 -20.62
N LEU A 447 -20.15 26.77 -20.87
CA LEU A 447 -20.10 26.09 -22.16
C LEU A 447 -21.35 25.26 -22.47
N GLU A 448 -22.00 24.68 -21.46
CA GLU A 448 -23.30 24.03 -21.64
C GLU A 448 -24.35 25.03 -22.18
N LEU A 449 -24.29 26.29 -21.73
CA LEU A 449 -25.21 27.35 -22.14
C LEU A 449 -24.78 28.06 -23.44
N ASN A 450 -23.48 28.19 -23.67
CA ASN A 450 -22.90 28.78 -24.87
C ASN A 450 -21.66 27.98 -25.31
N PRO A 451 -21.83 27.01 -26.22
CA PRO A 451 -20.72 26.18 -26.73
C PRO A 451 -19.59 26.98 -27.41
N ASP A 452 -19.84 28.22 -27.81
CA ASP A 452 -18.87 29.10 -28.49
C ASP A 452 -18.13 30.06 -27.53
N ASN A 453 -18.26 29.89 -26.20
CA ASN A 453 -17.54 30.72 -25.24
C ASN A 453 -16.04 30.40 -25.19
N GLU A 454 -15.26 31.05 -26.05
CA GLU A 454 -13.80 30.88 -26.16
C GLU A 454 -13.04 31.19 -24.85
N HIS A 455 -13.53 32.13 -24.04
CA HIS A 455 -12.92 32.40 -22.74
C HIS A 455 -13.07 31.21 -21.78
N ALA A 456 -14.25 30.60 -21.70
CA ALA A 456 -14.48 29.43 -20.86
C ALA A 456 -13.65 28.22 -21.34
N LYS A 457 -13.55 28.00 -22.66
CA LYS A 457 -12.64 26.96 -23.24
C LYS A 457 -11.19 27.20 -22.82
N SER A 458 -10.72 28.44 -22.97
CA SER A 458 -9.34 28.80 -22.61
C SER A 458 -9.05 28.60 -21.12
N MET A 459 -9.98 28.98 -20.24
CA MET A 459 -9.80 28.80 -18.80
C MET A 459 -9.84 27.32 -18.40
N ILE A 460 -10.72 26.51 -19.01
CA ILE A 460 -10.74 25.06 -18.79
C ILE A 460 -9.42 24.42 -19.20
N GLN A 461 -8.83 24.79 -20.34
CA GLN A 461 -7.52 24.30 -20.76
C GLN A 461 -6.44 24.64 -19.72
N ARG A 462 -6.38 25.90 -19.28
CA ARG A 462 -5.43 26.33 -18.23
C ARG A 462 -5.56 25.55 -16.93
N ILE A 463 -6.80 25.30 -16.49
CA ILE A 463 -7.07 24.58 -15.23
C ILE A 463 -6.77 23.08 -15.39
N SER A 464 -7.11 22.49 -16.53
CA SER A 464 -6.94 21.05 -16.78
C SER A 464 -5.51 20.63 -17.14
N GLY A 465 -4.58 21.58 -17.26
CA GLY A 465 -3.18 21.30 -17.62
C GLY A 465 -3.02 20.69 -19.01
N LYS A 466 -3.99 20.91 -19.91
CA LYS A 466 -4.01 20.40 -21.29
C LYS A 466 -3.80 21.49 -22.32
#